data_AF-A0A6J5KFE9-F1
#
_entry.id   AF-A0A6J5KFE9-F1
#
_cell.length_a   1.000
_cell.length_b   1.000
_cell.length_c   1.000
_cell.angle_alpha   90.00
_cell.angle_beta   90.00
_cell.angle_gamma   90.00
#
_symmetry.space_group_name_H-M   'P 1'
#
loop_
_entity.id
_entity.type
_entity.pdbx_description
1 polymer ?
#
loop_
_entity_poly.entity_id
_entity_poly.type
_entity_poly.pdbx_seq_one_letter_code
_entity_poly.pdbx_strand_id
1 'polypeptide(L)'
;MDDRRKTPSGVVDVETRNTIDEVIRDFDEIARKRYQTNIKGLAYDPDRRSARMHMRQVLGVVLKKEYSREIPRYDRSGTLIDYRWEIDEAQLDSMPDSAWQLTLLQVIASQEIGESGRDLALRLRRETLLQRAYLKGIHPWLCQSPEIRQQIKQVLKECGLGEFADFAGPKGMLKVGAAKLYTILATIFHATLPAAAIAVTAVAVCVIGLDSICRNAAKS
;
A
#
# COMPACT_ATOMS: atom_id res chain seq x y z
N MET A 1 -39.26 20.86 15.08
CA MET A 1 -39.24 20.00 13.87
C MET A 1 -37.82 19.56 13.69
N ASP A 2 -37.57 18.33 14.12
CA ASP A 2 -36.29 17.65 14.12
C ASP A 2 -36.15 16.97 12.76
N ASP A 3 -35.43 17.59 11.82
CA ASP A 3 -35.13 16.96 10.53
C ASP A 3 -33.63 16.65 10.47
N ARG A 4 -33.33 15.48 11.00
CA ARG A 4 -32.01 14.85 11.03
C ARG A 4 -31.50 14.76 9.59
N ARG A 5 -30.52 15.60 9.24
CA ARG A 5 -29.64 15.34 8.09
C ARG A 5 -28.99 13.97 8.31
N LYS A 6 -29.56 12.96 7.67
CA LYS A 6 -28.96 11.64 7.52
C LYS A 6 -27.58 11.84 6.88
N THR A 7 -26.54 11.62 7.67
CA THR A 7 -25.20 11.34 7.18
C THR A 7 -25.34 10.16 6.22
N PRO A 8 -24.95 10.26 4.93
CA PRO A 8 -25.06 9.12 4.05
C PRO A 8 -24.12 8.04 4.57
N SER A 9 -24.70 6.92 5.02
CA SER A 9 -23.96 5.76 5.46
C SER A 9 -23.19 5.18 4.26
N GLY A 10 -21.88 5.38 4.24
CA GLY A 10 -20.89 4.32 3.99
C GLY A 10 -21.00 3.47 2.73
N VAL A 11 -21.56 3.97 1.62
CA VAL A 11 -21.40 3.30 0.31
C VAL A 11 -20.26 3.97 -0.42
N VAL A 12 -19.11 3.31 -0.40
CA VAL A 12 -18.00 3.65 -1.30
C VAL A 12 -18.49 3.45 -2.74
N ASP A 13 -18.27 4.45 -3.59
CA ASP A 13 -18.68 4.42 -4.99
C ASP A 13 -17.99 3.25 -5.73
N VAL A 14 -18.56 2.85 -6.86
CA VAL A 14 -18.13 1.65 -7.61
C VAL A 14 -16.68 1.76 -8.08
N GLU A 15 -16.26 2.94 -8.49
CA GLU A 15 -14.92 3.20 -9.04
C GLU A 15 -13.84 3.06 -7.95
N THR A 16 -14.08 3.67 -6.79
CA THR A 16 -13.22 3.48 -5.61
C THR A 16 -13.13 2.01 -5.23
N ARG A 17 -14.25 1.29 -5.25
CA ARG A 17 -14.28 -0.13 -4.87
C ARG A 17 -13.47 -1.00 -5.82
N ASN A 18 -13.56 -0.73 -7.12
CA ASN A 18 -12.77 -1.41 -8.14
C ASN A 18 -11.28 -1.14 -7.97
N THR A 19 -10.90 0.12 -7.73
CA THR A 19 -9.50 0.52 -7.50
C THR A 19 -8.91 -0.23 -6.30
N ILE A 20 -9.65 -0.33 -5.19
CA ILE A 20 -9.21 -1.07 -4.00
C ILE A 20 -9.12 -2.58 -4.28
N ASP A 21 -10.10 -3.14 -4.99
CA ASP A 21 -10.10 -4.57 -5.34
C ASP A 21 -8.91 -4.94 -6.25
N GLU A 22 -8.55 -4.08 -7.21
CA GLU A 22 -7.37 -4.23 -8.07
C GLU A 22 -6.07 -4.23 -7.25
N VAL A 23 -5.91 -3.25 -6.36
CA VAL A 23 -4.74 -3.18 -5.47
C VAL A 23 -4.67 -4.43 -4.58
N ILE A 24 -5.79 -4.86 -3.98
CA ILE A 24 -5.82 -6.09 -3.18
C ILE A 24 -5.38 -7.29 -4.02
N ARG A 25 -5.86 -7.40 -5.27
CA ARG A 25 -5.48 -8.48 -6.19
C ARG A 25 -3.98 -8.48 -6.47
N ASP A 26 -3.37 -7.32 -6.68
CA ASP A 26 -1.92 -7.20 -6.91
C ASP A 26 -1.11 -7.67 -5.71
N PHE A 27 -1.47 -7.19 -4.51
CA PHE A 27 -0.83 -7.65 -3.28
C PHE A 27 -0.97 -9.17 -3.11
N ASP A 28 -2.14 -9.73 -3.42
CA ASP A 28 -2.43 -11.15 -3.28
C ASP A 28 -1.63 -12.01 -4.26
N GLU A 29 -1.49 -11.55 -5.50
CA GLU A 29 -0.68 -12.20 -6.52
C GLU A 29 0.79 -12.25 -6.12
N ILE A 30 1.34 -11.11 -5.68
CA ILE A 30 2.74 -11.01 -5.24
C ILE A 30 2.98 -11.89 -4.01
N ALA A 31 2.04 -11.90 -3.05
CA ALA A 31 2.12 -12.75 -1.87
C ALA A 31 2.16 -14.25 -2.24
N ARG A 32 1.36 -14.67 -3.24
CA ARG A 32 1.33 -16.06 -3.73
C ARG A 32 2.64 -16.45 -4.36
N LYS A 33 3.14 -15.61 -5.26
CA LYS A 33 4.37 -15.86 -6.00
C LYS A 33 5.60 -15.93 -5.08
N ARG A 34 5.70 -15.03 -4.11
CA ARG A 34 6.92 -14.89 -3.29
C ARG A 34 6.92 -15.71 -1.99
N TYR A 35 5.76 -15.88 -1.38
CA TYR A 35 5.64 -16.49 -0.06
C TYR A 35 4.67 -17.68 -0.02
N GLN A 36 4.19 -18.12 -1.19
CA GLN A 36 3.28 -19.27 -1.33
C GLN A 36 2.03 -19.13 -0.44
N THR A 37 1.60 -17.90 -0.20
CA THR A 37 0.44 -17.57 0.62
C THR A 37 -0.33 -16.43 -0.03
N ASN A 38 -1.29 -15.84 0.65
CA ASN A 38 -2.03 -14.67 0.16
C ASN A 38 -1.77 -13.47 1.10
N ILE A 39 -2.22 -12.27 0.73
CA ILE A 39 -1.99 -11.07 1.54
C ILE A 39 -2.52 -11.25 2.98
N LYS A 40 -3.57 -12.06 3.12
CA LYS A 40 -4.22 -12.37 4.39
C LYS A 40 -3.33 -13.25 5.25
N GLY A 41 -2.77 -14.31 4.68
CA GLY A 41 -1.82 -15.19 5.37
C GLY A 41 -0.61 -14.41 5.88
N LEU A 42 -0.11 -13.45 5.09
CA LEU A 42 0.97 -12.56 5.54
C LEU A 42 0.53 -11.64 6.69
N ALA A 43 -0.65 -11.02 6.62
CA ALA A 43 -1.14 -10.10 7.64
C ALA A 43 -1.40 -10.79 9.00
N TYR A 44 -1.75 -12.08 8.97
CA TYR A 44 -2.08 -12.88 10.16
C TYR A 44 -0.98 -13.86 10.59
N ASP A 45 0.22 -13.75 10.02
CA ASP A 45 1.37 -14.49 10.51
C ASP A 45 1.56 -14.23 12.02
N PRO A 46 1.57 -15.28 12.87
CA PRO A 46 1.77 -15.16 14.31
C PRO A 46 3.05 -14.39 14.66
N ASP A 47 4.10 -14.50 13.84
CA ASP A 47 5.26 -13.64 13.93
C ASP A 47 4.95 -12.27 13.29
N ARG A 48 4.51 -11.34 14.13
CA ARG A 48 4.21 -9.95 13.75
C ARG A 48 5.42 -9.21 13.14
N ARG A 49 6.66 -9.64 13.38
CA ARG A 49 7.84 -9.04 12.74
C ARG A 49 7.99 -9.55 11.31
N SER A 50 7.88 -10.87 11.12
CA SER A 50 7.82 -11.54 9.80
C SER A 50 6.71 -10.94 8.94
N ALA A 51 5.47 -10.92 9.46
CA ALA A 51 4.28 -10.35 8.83
C ALA A 51 4.56 -8.96 8.21
N ARG A 52 5.09 -8.05 9.05
CA ARG A 52 5.39 -6.67 8.65
C ARG A 52 6.51 -6.57 7.63
N MET A 53 7.53 -7.42 7.73
CA MET A 53 8.63 -7.45 6.77
C MET A 53 8.13 -7.87 5.38
N HIS A 54 7.38 -8.97 5.32
CA HIS A 54 6.82 -9.48 4.07
C HIS A 54 5.83 -8.49 3.46
N MET A 55 4.94 -7.89 4.27
CA MET A 55 3.99 -6.87 3.77
C MET A 55 4.69 -5.63 3.18
N ARG A 56 5.82 -5.20 3.75
CA ARG A 56 6.64 -4.11 3.20
C ARG A 56 7.31 -4.49 1.89
N GLN A 57 7.78 -5.72 1.80
CA GLN A 57 8.39 -6.26 0.60
C GLN A 57 7.36 -6.36 -0.53
N VAL A 58 6.14 -6.84 -0.25
CA VAL A 58 5.01 -6.83 -1.19
C VAL A 58 4.68 -5.41 -1.64
N LEU A 59 4.54 -4.46 -0.71
CA LEU A 59 4.32 -3.05 -1.04
C LEU A 59 5.39 -2.52 -1.99
N GLY A 60 6.67 -2.83 -1.72
CA GLY A 60 7.78 -2.42 -2.59
C GLY A 60 7.70 -2.98 -4.02
N VAL A 61 7.13 -4.17 -4.20
CA VAL A 61 6.87 -4.75 -5.53
C VAL A 61 5.67 -4.07 -6.19
N VAL A 62 4.57 -3.84 -5.46
CA VAL A 62 3.37 -3.15 -5.98
C VAL A 62 3.73 -1.79 -6.60
N LEU A 63 4.64 -1.05 -5.97
CA LEU A 63 5.11 0.25 -6.45
C LEU A 63 5.85 0.20 -7.80
N LYS A 64 6.32 -0.98 -8.24
CA LYS A 64 7.07 -1.15 -9.50
C LYS A 64 6.52 -2.19 -10.45
N LYS A 65 5.46 -2.91 -10.08
CA LYS A 65 4.94 -4.07 -10.82
C LYS A 65 4.69 -3.74 -12.29
N GLU A 66 4.02 -2.62 -12.57
CA GLU A 66 3.62 -2.21 -13.93
C GLU A 66 4.77 -1.83 -14.87
N TYR A 67 5.99 -1.72 -14.35
CA TYR A 67 7.20 -1.47 -15.15
C TYR A 67 8.34 -2.42 -14.76
N SER A 68 7.97 -3.59 -14.23
CA SER A 68 8.92 -4.63 -13.90
C SER A 68 8.60 -5.89 -14.67
N ARG A 69 9.64 -6.52 -15.20
CA ARG A 69 9.55 -7.91 -15.66
C ARG A 69 9.59 -8.86 -14.47
N GLU A 70 8.77 -9.89 -14.55
CA GLU A 70 8.75 -11.00 -13.60
C GLU A 70 9.73 -12.09 -14.04
N ILE A 71 10.59 -12.52 -13.12
CA ILE A 71 11.65 -13.50 -13.36
C ILE A 71 11.48 -14.65 -12.37
N PRO A 72 11.06 -15.85 -12.84
CA PRO A 72 11.00 -17.02 -11.98
C PRO A 72 12.42 -17.43 -11.56
N ARG A 73 12.57 -17.82 -10.29
CA ARG A 73 13.82 -18.35 -9.73
C ARG A 73 13.64 -19.82 -9.43
N TYR A 74 14.55 -20.62 -9.97
CA TYR A 74 14.57 -22.06 -9.77
C TYR A 74 15.76 -22.46 -8.90
N ASP A 75 15.60 -23.52 -8.13
CA ASP A 75 16.73 -24.17 -7.48
C ASP A 75 17.57 -24.99 -8.48
N ARG A 76 18.60 -25.67 -7.98
CA ARG A 76 19.49 -26.51 -8.82
C ARG A 76 18.78 -27.71 -9.44
N SER A 77 17.62 -28.12 -8.92
CA SER A 77 16.80 -29.22 -9.45
C SER A 77 15.82 -28.77 -10.54
N GLY A 78 15.72 -27.46 -10.80
CA GLY A 78 14.73 -26.90 -11.71
C GLY A 78 13.36 -26.67 -11.05
N THR A 79 13.26 -26.77 -9.72
CA THR A 79 12.02 -26.50 -8.99
C THR A 79 11.90 -25.00 -8.77
N LEU A 80 10.73 -24.43 -9.08
CA LEU A 80 10.42 -23.02 -8.85
C LEU A 80 10.39 -22.74 -7.34
N ILE A 81 11.21 -21.80 -6.88
CA ILE A 81 11.33 -21.45 -5.46
C ILE A 81 10.87 -20.04 -5.14
N ASP A 82 10.93 -19.11 -6.09
CA ASP A 82 10.61 -17.70 -5.87
C ASP A 82 10.35 -16.98 -7.21
N TYR A 83 9.81 -15.77 -7.13
CA TYR A 83 9.76 -14.82 -8.24
C TYR A 83 10.48 -13.53 -7.86
N ARG A 84 11.23 -12.98 -8.81
CA ARG A 84 11.88 -11.68 -8.68
C ARG A 84 11.28 -10.71 -9.68
N TRP A 85 11.13 -9.44 -9.27
CA TRP A 85 10.74 -8.36 -10.16
C TRP A 85 11.94 -7.46 -10.42
N GLU A 86 12.32 -7.34 -11.69
CA GLU A 86 13.37 -6.42 -12.13
C GLU A 86 12.74 -5.31 -12.96
N ILE A 87 13.17 -4.06 -12.75
CA ILE A 87 12.68 -2.95 -13.58
C ILE A 87 13.03 -3.25 -15.03
N ASP A 88 12.03 -3.18 -15.90
CA ASP A 88 12.21 -3.20 -17.33
C ASP A 88 12.29 -1.74 -17.80
N GLU A 89 13.48 -1.29 -18.16
CA GLU A 89 13.73 0.12 -18.53
C GLU A 89 12.90 0.54 -19.75
N ALA A 90 12.75 -0.34 -20.74
CA ALA A 90 11.95 -0.04 -21.92
C ALA A 90 10.47 0.10 -21.57
N GLN A 91 9.96 -0.74 -20.67
CA GLN A 91 8.59 -0.61 -20.17
C GLN A 91 8.41 0.68 -19.36
N LEU A 92 9.36 0.99 -18.47
CA LEU A 92 9.36 2.21 -17.67
C LEU A 92 9.37 3.48 -18.55
N ASP A 93 10.19 3.50 -19.59
CA ASP A 93 10.26 4.60 -20.55
C ASP A 93 8.96 4.77 -21.34
N SER A 94 8.27 3.66 -21.62
CA SER A 94 6.98 3.67 -22.33
C SER A 94 5.78 4.09 -21.46
N MET A 95 5.91 4.08 -20.13
CA MET A 95 4.82 4.48 -19.24
C MET A 95 4.48 5.97 -19.43
N PRO A 96 3.21 6.39 -19.31
CA PRO A 96 2.88 7.81 -19.24
C PRO A 96 3.30 8.42 -17.90
N ASP A 97 3.68 9.71 -17.87
CA ASP A 97 4.01 10.45 -16.62
C ASP A 97 2.85 10.48 -15.61
N SER A 98 1.61 10.37 -16.12
CA SER A 98 0.39 10.28 -15.33
C SER A 98 0.17 8.89 -14.70
N ALA A 99 1.01 7.90 -15.00
CA ALA A 99 0.96 6.62 -14.31
C ALA A 99 1.17 6.83 -12.82
N TRP A 100 0.25 6.28 -12.01
CA TRP A 100 0.21 6.61 -10.60
C TRP A 100 1.53 6.30 -9.89
N GLN A 101 2.27 5.28 -10.29
CA GLN A 101 3.57 4.94 -9.70
C GLN A 101 4.59 6.05 -9.91
N LEU A 102 4.63 6.66 -11.09
CA LEU A 102 5.57 7.74 -11.40
C LEU A 102 5.16 9.04 -10.72
N THR A 103 3.87 9.38 -10.77
CA THR A 103 3.32 10.54 -10.04
C THR A 103 3.58 10.41 -8.54
N LEU A 104 3.37 9.22 -7.99
CA LEU A 104 3.62 8.93 -6.58
C LEU A 104 5.09 9.13 -6.19
N LEU A 105 6.00 8.62 -7.01
CA LEU A 105 7.43 8.77 -6.81
C LEU A 105 7.84 10.25 -6.82
N GLN A 106 7.26 11.06 -7.70
CA GLN A 106 7.50 12.52 -7.75
C GLN A 106 6.97 13.26 -6.52
N VAL A 107 5.74 12.95 -6.08
CA VAL A 107 5.07 13.71 -5.02
C VAL A 107 5.64 13.38 -3.64
N ILE A 108 6.09 12.14 -3.44
CA ILE A 108 6.57 11.65 -2.15
C ILE A 108 8.07 11.90 -1.96
N ALA A 109 8.84 11.99 -3.04
CA ALA A 109 10.27 12.25 -2.97
C ALA A 109 10.56 13.74 -2.82
N SER A 110 10.87 14.13 -1.59
CA SER A 110 11.69 15.32 -1.35
C SER A 110 13.15 14.90 -1.49
N GLN A 111 13.90 15.45 -2.46
CA GLN A 111 15.24 16.03 -2.23
C GLN A 111 16.04 16.47 -3.48
N GLU A 112 15.70 16.05 -4.71
CA GLU A 112 16.41 16.55 -5.91
C GLU A 112 15.49 17.37 -6.81
N ILE A 113 15.87 18.64 -7.04
CA ILE A 113 15.12 19.57 -7.87
C ILE A 113 15.16 19.05 -9.31
N GLY A 114 14.00 18.72 -9.87
CA GLY A 114 13.85 18.34 -11.28
C GLY A 114 14.06 16.85 -11.58
N GLU A 115 14.30 15.99 -10.59
CA GLU A 115 14.33 14.53 -10.80
C GLU A 115 12.93 14.03 -11.19
N SER A 116 12.83 13.26 -12.28
CA SER A 116 11.54 12.67 -12.70
C SER A 116 11.19 11.42 -11.88
N GLY A 117 9.92 10.99 -11.93
CA GLY A 117 9.51 9.74 -11.27
C GLY A 117 10.24 8.51 -11.82
N ARG A 118 10.66 8.54 -13.08
CA ARG A 118 11.44 7.46 -13.72
C ARG A 118 12.86 7.39 -13.19
N ASP A 119 13.54 8.55 -13.14
CA ASP A 119 14.90 8.65 -12.59
C ASP A 119 14.92 8.12 -11.16
N LEU A 120 13.90 8.49 -10.38
CA LEU A 120 13.75 8.00 -9.02
C LEU A 120 13.49 6.49 -8.97
N ALA A 121 12.64 5.95 -9.84
CA ALA A 121 12.37 4.51 -9.91
C ALA A 121 13.67 3.72 -10.17
N LEU A 122 14.50 4.18 -11.12
CA LEU A 122 15.79 3.57 -11.45
C LEU A 122 16.78 3.67 -10.28
N ARG A 123 16.85 4.83 -9.63
CA ARG A 123 17.71 5.06 -8.46
C ARG A 123 17.32 4.18 -7.28
N LEU A 124 16.01 4.07 -7.00
CA LEU A 124 15.47 3.33 -5.87
C LEU A 124 15.18 1.85 -6.17
N ARG A 125 15.33 1.36 -7.42
CA ARG A 125 15.16 -0.01 -7.98
C ARG A 125 14.85 -1.21 -7.07
N ARG A 126 15.43 -1.27 -5.88
CA ARG A 126 15.15 -2.27 -4.84
C ARG A 126 13.82 -1.99 -4.15
N GLU A 127 13.00 -3.03 -4.00
CA GLU A 127 11.69 -2.98 -3.31
C GLU A 127 11.77 -2.33 -1.93
N THR A 128 12.85 -2.62 -1.19
CA THR A 128 13.06 -2.10 0.15
C THR A 128 13.31 -0.59 0.19
N LEU A 129 13.86 -0.02 -0.88
CA LEU A 129 14.07 1.42 -1.02
C LEU A 129 12.80 2.11 -1.52
N LEU A 130 12.12 1.54 -2.51
CA LEU A 130 10.82 2.04 -3.00
C LEU A 130 9.79 2.11 -1.87
N GLN A 131 9.63 1.04 -1.08
CA GLN A 131 8.71 1.06 0.06
C GLN A 131 9.14 2.06 1.16
N ARG A 132 10.46 2.27 1.37
CA ARG A 132 10.93 3.28 2.34
C ARG A 132 10.58 4.68 1.87
N ALA A 133 10.88 5.01 0.62
CA ALA A 133 10.58 6.31 0.05
C ALA A 133 9.08 6.59 0.13
N TYR A 134 8.27 5.62 -0.30
CA TYR A 134 6.82 5.67 -0.18
C TYR A 134 6.34 5.96 1.25
N LEU A 135 6.74 5.12 2.23
CA LEU A 135 6.33 5.31 3.63
C LEU A 135 6.82 6.64 4.21
N LYS A 136 7.99 7.13 3.78
CA LYS A 136 8.56 8.39 4.24
C LYS A 136 7.74 9.58 3.77
N GLY A 137 7.41 9.68 2.49
CA GLY A 137 6.65 10.84 2.06
C GLY A 137 5.17 10.76 2.44
N ILE A 138 4.56 9.57 2.66
CA ILE A 138 3.20 9.54 3.22
C ILE A 138 3.13 9.93 4.72
N HIS A 139 4.26 9.87 5.42
CA HIS A 139 4.33 10.03 6.88
C HIS A 139 3.79 11.37 7.41
N PRO A 140 4.13 12.54 6.83
CA PRO A 140 3.66 13.83 7.34
C PRO A 140 2.13 13.89 7.43
N TRP A 141 1.46 13.40 6.38
CA TRP A 141 0.00 13.40 6.32
C TRP A 141 -0.65 12.40 7.28
N LEU A 142 -0.03 11.25 7.52
CA LEU A 142 -0.61 10.19 8.37
C LEU A 142 -0.29 10.34 9.86
N CYS A 143 0.87 10.93 10.19
CA CYS A 143 1.47 10.76 11.51
C CYS A 143 1.70 12.08 12.26
N GLN A 144 1.70 13.23 11.58
CA GLN A 144 1.93 14.53 12.25
C GLN A 144 0.65 15.16 12.81
N SER A 145 -0.53 14.83 12.28
CA SER A 145 -1.82 15.25 12.88
C SER A 145 -2.33 14.20 13.86
N PRO A 146 -2.47 14.54 15.16
CA PRO A 146 -3.11 13.67 16.16
C PRO A 146 -4.54 13.27 15.79
N GLU A 147 -5.30 14.20 15.20
CA GLU A 147 -6.70 14.02 14.82
C GLU A 147 -6.83 12.97 13.71
N ILE A 148 -6.04 13.11 12.63
CA ILE A 148 -6.00 12.13 11.54
C ILE A 148 -5.58 10.76 12.08
N ARG A 149 -4.55 10.73 12.93
CA ARG A 149 -4.06 9.48 13.53
C ARG A 149 -5.14 8.80 14.36
N GLN A 150 -5.93 9.56 15.11
CA GLN A 150 -7.06 9.03 15.89
C GLN A 150 -8.18 8.49 15.01
N GLN A 151 -8.55 9.18 13.93
CA GLN A 151 -9.57 8.71 12.97
C GLN A 151 -9.16 7.39 12.31
N ILE A 152 -7.91 7.29 11.85
CA ILE A 152 -7.39 6.06 11.25
C ILE A 152 -7.37 4.93 12.29
N LYS A 153 -6.92 5.20 13.53
CA LYS A 153 -6.94 4.20 14.62
C LYS A 153 -8.35 3.72 14.93
N GLN A 154 -9.33 4.61 14.90
CA GLN A 154 -10.73 4.24 15.13
C GLN A 154 -11.24 3.31 14.02
N VAL A 155 -10.95 3.59 12.74
CA VAL A 155 -11.31 2.68 11.64
C VAL A 155 -10.61 1.33 11.77
N LEU A 156 -9.32 1.31 12.11
CA LEU A 156 -8.58 0.07 12.35
C LEU A 156 -9.23 -0.74 13.48
N LYS A 157 -9.58 -0.09 14.60
CA LYS A 157 -10.28 -0.74 15.71
C LYS A 157 -11.64 -1.31 15.28
N GLU A 158 -12.44 -0.54 14.56
CA GLU A 158 -13.76 -0.97 14.04
C GLU A 158 -13.68 -2.16 13.08
N CYS A 159 -12.59 -2.29 12.34
CA CYS A 159 -12.39 -3.38 11.39
C CYS A 159 -11.73 -4.62 12.03
N GLY A 160 -11.62 -4.67 13.36
CA GLY A 160 -11.01 -5.78 14.08
C GLY A 160 -9.48 -5.75 14.11
N LEU A 161 -8.85 -4.64 13.69
CA LEU A 161 -7.40 -4.43 13.73
C LEU A 161 -6.93 -3.69 15.01
N GLY A 162 -7.76 -3.69 16.07
CA GLY A 162 -7.35 -3.21 17.41
C GLY A 162 -6.22 -4.04 18.02
N GLU A 163 -5.84 -3.78 19.28
CA GLU A 163 -4.70 -4.47 19.91
C GLU A 163 -4.92 -5.99 20.12
N PHE A 164 -6.17 -6.48 20.24
CA PHE A 164 -6.50 -7.92 20.40
C PHE A 164 -7.98 -8.25 20.02
N ALA A 165 -8.38 -8.23 18.74
CA ALA A 165 -9.76 -8.59 18.37
C ALA A 165 -9.84 -9.65 17.25
N ASP A 166 -10.44 -10.79 17.58
CA ASP A 166 -10.66 -11.94 16.72
C ASP A 166 -11.61 -11.62 15.54
N PHE A 167 -11.02 -11.70 14.34
CA PHE A 167 -11.52 -12.18 13.05
C PHE A 167 -12.99 -11.91 12.63
N ALA A 168 -13.23 -10.70 12.11
CA ALA A 168 -13.98 -10.59 10.86
C ALA A 168 -13.03 -11.04 9.72
N GLY A 169 -13.45 -11.99 8.89
CA GLY A 169 -12.57 -12.66 7.94
C GLY A 169 -11.70 -11.69 7.10
N PRO A 170 -10.47 -12.07 6.72
CA PRO A 170 -9.48 -11.13 6.17
C PRO A 170 -9.91 -10.40 4.88
N LYS A 171 -10.85 -10.98 4.12
CA LYS A 171 -11.42 -10.36 2.92
C LYS A 171 -12.27 -9.14 3.28
N GLY A 172 -13.04 -9.26 4.36
CA GLY A 172 -13.90 -8.20 4.88
C GLY A 172 -13.07 -7.11 5.53
N MET A 173 -12.06 -7.47 6.32
CA MET A 173 -11.16 -6.49 6.94
C MET A 173 -10.40 -5.65 5.90
N LEU A 174 -9.80 -6.27 4.89
CA LEU A 174 -9.10 -5.52 3.84
C LEU A 174 -10.07 -4.74 2.98
N LYS A 175 -11.20 -5.33 2.55
CA LYS A 175 -12.12 -4.61 1.67
C LYS A 175 -12.91 -3.52 2.37
N VAL A 176 -13.53 -3.81 3.52
CA VAL A 176 -14.32 -2.85 4.30
C VAL A 176 -13.40 -1.86 5.03
N GLY A 177 -12.30 -2.35 5.60
CA GLY A 177 -11.30 -1.51 6.26
C GLY A 177 -10.55 -0.63 5.29
N ALA A 178 -10.03 -1.15 4.16
CA ALA A 178 -9.38 -0.31 3.16
C ALA A 178 -10.37 0.64 2.50
N ALA A 179 -11.65 0.27 2.31
CA ALA A 179 -12.68 1.20 1.82
C ALA A 179 -12.90 2.38 2.77
N LYS A 180 -13.12 2.11 4.07
CA LYS A 180 -13.28 3.17 5.08
C LYS A 180 -12.02 4.03 5.21
N LEU A 181 -10.83 3.41 5.21
CA LEU A 181 -9.57 4.13 5.24
C LEU A 181 -9.39 4.96 3.99
N TYR A 182 -9.66 4.41 2.80
CA TYR A 182 -9.58 5.15 1.55
C TYR A 182 -10.41 6.42 1.61
N THR A 183 -11.65 6.37 2.11
CA THR A 183 -12.48 7.58 2.23
C THR A 183 -11.82 8.66 3.09
N ILE A 184 -11.21 8.28 4.23
CA ILE A 184 -10.45 9.22 5.07
C ILE A 184 -9.21 9.73 4.34
N LEU A 185 -8.47 8.83 3.70
CA LEU A 185 -7.23 9.18 3.02
C LEU A 185 -7.48 10.02 1.77
N ALA A 186 -8.61 9.85 1.09
CA ALA A 186 -9.01 10.66 -0.04
C ALA A 186 -9.23 12.11 0.36
N THR A 187 -9.86 12.38 1.51
CA THR A 187 -10.00 13.78 1.96
C THR A 187 -8.65 14.43 2.24
N ILE A 188 -7.65 13.64 2.66
CA ILE A 188 -6.29 14.11 2.96
C ILE A 188 -5.44 14.27 1.68
N PHE A 189 -5.54 13.32 0.75
CA PHE A 189 -4.61 13.18 -0.38
C PHE A 189 -5.19 13.52 -1.75
N HIS A 190 -6.50 13.76 -1.91
CA HIS A 190 -7.10 13.91 -3.25
C HIS A 190 -6.44 14.97 -4.13
N ALA A 191 -5.85 16.00 -3.54
CA ALA A 191 -5.15 17.06 -4.27
C ALA A 191 -3.70 16.70 -4.67
N THR A 192 -3.13 15.63 -4.09
CA THR A 192 -1.71 15.30 -4.23
C THR A 192 -1.44 13.90 -4.77
N LEU A 193 -2.30 12.91 -4.51
CA LEU A 193 -2.09 11.52 -4.93
C LEU A 193 -3.24 11.01 -5.81
N PRO A 194 -2.93 10.19 -6.84
CA PRO A 194 -3.96 9.48 -7.60
C PRO A 194 -4.72 8.46 -6.75
N ALA A 195 -5.96 8.13 -7.15
CA ALA A 195 -6.82 7.17 -6.47
C ALA A 195 -6.13 5.83 -6.18
N ALA A 196 -5.42 5.26 -7.16
CA ALA A 196 -4.67 4.02 -6.98
C ALA A 196 -3.62 4.11 -5.86
N ALA A 197 -2.89 5.21 -5.76
CA ALA A 197 -1.92 5.42 -4.69
C ALA A 197 -2.59 5.53 -3.31
N ILE A 198 -3.75 6.19 -3.23
CA ILE A 198 -4.54 6.28 -1.99
C ILE A 198 -5.05 4.90 -1.58
N ALA A 199 -5.48 4.07 -2.52
CA ALA A 199 -5.88 2.69 -2.29
C ALA A 199 -4.72 1.82 -1.80
N VAL A 200 -3.53 1.96 -2.39
CA VAL A 200 -2.29 1.33 -1.90
C VAL A 200 -2.01 1.78 -0.46
N THR A 201 -2.18 3.06 -0.14
CA THR A 201 -1.99 3.57 1.23
C THR A 201 -2.98 2.92 2.19
N ALA A 202 -4.25 2.84 1.81
CA ALA A 202 -5.30 2.24 2.64
C ALA A 202 -5.01 0.75 2.94
N VAL A 203 -4.67 -0.03 1.92
CA VAL A 203 -4.30 -1.45 2.07
C VAL A 203 -3.04 -1.59 2.91
N ALA A 204 -2.01 -0.78 2.67
CA ALA A 204 -0.77 -0.77 3.43
C ALA A 204 -0.99 -0.45 4.92
N VAL A 205 -1.86 0.51 5.24
CA VAL A 205 -2.21 0.86 6.62
C VAL A 205 -2.95 -0.29 7.31
N CYS A 206 -3.89 -0.96 6.61
CA CYS A 206 -4.59 -2.14 7.15
C CYS A 206 -3.64 -3.28 7.53
N VAL A 207 -2.57 -3.50 6.77
CA VAL A 207 -1.71 -4.70 6.91
C VAL A 207 -0.40 -4.43 7.65
N ILE A 208 0.23 -3.27 7.47
CA ILE A 208 1.48 -2.89 8.14
C ILE A 208 1.18 -2.27 9.52
N GLY A 209 0.03 -1.60 9.64
CA GLY A 209 -0.40 -0.88 10.83
C GLY A 209 0.17 0.53 10.93
N LEU A 210 -0.69 1.48 11.32
CA LEU A 210 -0.36 2.91 11.41
C LEU A 210 0.84 3.18 12.33
N ASP A 211 0.88 2.57 13.52
CA ASP A 211 1.98 2.78 14.47
C ASP A 211 3.31 2.20 13.99
N SER A 212 3.28 1.20 13.10
CA SER A 212 4.48 0.69 12.45
C SER A 212 4.98 1.71 11.42
N ILE A 213 4.07 2.26 10.60
CA ILE A 213 4.40 3.29 9.61
C ILE A 213 4.99 4.52 10.32
N CYS A 214 4.30 5.04 11.33
CA CYS A 214 4.74 6.24 12.05
C CYS A 214 6.06 6.09 12.81
N ARG A 215 6.37 4.90 13.34
CA ARG A 215 7.64 4.64 14.04
C ARG A 215 8.84 4.49 13.10
N ASN A 216 8.64 3.95 11.90
CA ASN A 216 9.77 3.61 11.02
C ASN A 216 10.23 4.80 10.18
N ALA A 217 9.32 5.69 9.77
CA ALA A 217 9.69 6.91 9.07
C ALA A 217 10.41 7.92 9.99
N ALA A 218 10.18 7.88 11.30
CA ALA A 218 10.92 8.70 12.27
C ALA A 218 12.38 8.25 12.49
N LYS A 219 12.77 7.07 12.00
CA LYS A 219 14.13 6.49 12.18
C LYS A 219 14.96 6.48 10.90
N SER A 220 14.46 7.07 9.80
CA SER A 220 15.01 6.94 8.45
C SER A 220 15.22 8.27 7.74
#